data_AF-A0A915BWD9-F1
#
_entry.id   AF-A0A915BWD9-F1
#
_cell.length_a   1.000
_cell.length_b   1.000
_cell.length_c   1.000
_cell.angle_alpha   90.00
_cell.angle_beta   90.00
_cell.angle_gamma   90.00
#
_symmetry.space_group_name_H-M   'P 1'
#
loop_
_entity.id
_entity.type
_entity.pdbx_description
1 polymer ?
#
loop_
_entity_poly.entity_id
_entity_poly.type
_entity_poly.pdbx_seq_one_letter_code
_entity_poly.pdbx_strand_id
1 'polypeptide(L)'
;ALRLKVHKKAPFISGQGFNHRRIPPFANGTSDEAKQQLLEIFKNRFLTKGEIDEKVQEWVNSQNNSVQIAYEQFETGKRQQLEQIKSQAENSTLSEQAKSALKQIADLFGNTTITIEDERRAKKNISRGLSRDERKEVREVLRKNRPTRE
;
A
#
# COMPACT_ATOMS: atom_id res chain seq x y z
N ALA A 1 -25.85 16.11 -20.13
CA ALA A 1 -25.07 16.09 -18.87
C ALA A 1 -24.80 14.63 -18.47
N LEU A 2 -23.64 14.07 -18.84
CA LEU A 2 -23.26 12.70 -18.48
C LEU A 2 -22.47 12.73 -17.18
N ARG A 3 -23.15 12.40 -16.07
CA ARG A 3 -22.53 12.16 -14.76
C ARG A 3 -21.79 10.83 -14.87
N LEU A 4 -20.48 10.88 -15.13
CA LEU A 4 -19.60 9.72 -14.99
C LEU A 4 -19.72 9.22 -13.54
N LYS A 5 -20.36 8.06 -13.37
CA LYS A 5 -20.34 7.31 -12.11
C LYS A 5 -18.91 6.82 -11.91
N VAL A 6 -18.08 7.65 -11.26
CA VAL A 6 -16.76 7.24 -10.76
C VAL A 6 -17.02 6.10 -9.80
N HIS A 7 -16.78 4.88 -10.26
CA HIS A 7 -16.81 3.72 -9.39
C HIS A 7 -15.73 3.97 -8.36
N LYS A 8 -16.12 4.11 -7.09
CA LYS A 8 -15.22 4.23 -5.94
C LYS A 8 -14.38 2.95 -5.84
N LYS A 9 -13.33 2.85 -6.65
CA LYS A 9 -12.27 1.87 -6.48
C LYS A 9 -11.44 2.40 -5.33
N ALA A 10 -11.52 1.75 -4.17
CA ALA A 10 -10.75 2.13 -3.00
C ALA A 10 -9.26 2.16 -3.37
N PRO A 11 -8.58 3.32 -3.27
CA PRO A 11 -7.16 3.36 -3.51
C PRO A 11 -6.39 2.56 -2.46
N PHE A 12 -5.17 2.13 -2.79
CA PHE A 12 -4.33 1.20 -2.06
C PHE A 12 -2.99 1.86 -1.73
N ILE A 13 -3.02 3.11 -1.29
CA ILE A 13 -1.81 3.87 -0.97
C ILE A 13 -1.21 3.39 0.36
N SER A 14 -1.87 2.43 1.00
CA SER A 14 -1.64 2.06 2.37
C SER A 14 -1.41 0.55 2.54
N GLY A 15 -0.69 -0.04 1.58
CA GLY A 15 -0.26 -1.44 1.64
C GLY A 15 1.18 -1.57 1.21
N GLN A 16 2.04 -1.95 2.16
CA GLN A 16 3.46 -2.30 1.97
C GLN A 16 4.36 -1.24 1.30
N GLY A 17 5.22 -0.59 2.09
CA GLY A 17 6.41 0.06 1.56
C GLY A 17 6.39 1.58 1.46
N PHE A 18 5.32 2.26 1.88
CA PHE A 18 5.41 3.69 2.19
C PHE A 18 6.19 3.89 3.48
N ASN A 19 7.49 4.10 3.33
CA ASN A 19 8.20 4.87 4.32
C ASN A 19 7.62 6.29 4.21
N HIS A 20 6.88 6.77 5.23
CA HIS A 20 6.23 8.09 5.25
C HIS A 20 7.21 9.27 5.02
N ARG A 21 8.51 8.96 4.91
CA ARG A 21 9.60 9.87 4.56
C ARG A 21 9.93 9.89 3.07
N ARG A 22 9.24 9.12 2.22
CA ARG A 22 9.54 8.99 0.80
C ARG A 22 8.35 9.37 -0.06
N ILE A 23 8.63 10.19 -1.05
CA ILE A 23 7.69 10.61 -2.08
C ILE A 23 7.37 9.38 -2.95
N PRO A 24 6.09 9.10 -3.22
CA PRO A 24 5.71 8.05 -4.15
C PRO A 24 6.27 8.31 -5.57
N PRO A 25 6.65 7.26 -6.33
CA PRO A 25 7.18 7.44 -7.69
C PRO A 25 6.25 8.23 -8.62
N PHE A 26 4.93 8.07 -8.47
CA PHE A 26 3.95 8.79 -9.29
C PHE A 26 4.02 10.33 -9.12
N ALA A 27 4.61 10.82 -8.03
CA ALA A 27 4.75 12.24 -7.73
C ALA A 27 6.12 12.81 -8.12
N ASN A 28 7.04 12.03 -8.71
CA ASN A 28 8.40 12.49 -9.02
C ASN A 28 8.44 13.74 -9.91
N GLY A 29 7.51 13.87 -10.86
CA GLY A 29 7.40 15.00 -11.79
C GLY A 29 6.67 16.24 -11.25
N THR A 30 6.29 16.26 -9.97
CA THR A 30 5.63 17.42 -9.34
C THR A 30 6.63 18.39 -8.72
N SER A 31 6.19 19.61 -8.42
CA SER A 31 6.99 20.61 -7.72
C SER A 31 7.32 20.17 -6.28
N ASP A 32 8.31 20.80 -5.67
CA ASP A 32 8.69 20.46 -4.30
C ASP A 32 7.58 20.83 -3.29
N GLU A 33 6.82 21.89 -3.54
CA GLU A 33 5.65 22.26 -2.74
C GLU A 33 4.56 21.19 -2.83
N ALA A 34 4.27 20.69 -4.04
CA ALA A 34 3.29 19.63 -4.25
C ALA A 34 3.73 18.32 -3.56
N LYS A 35 5.03 17.99 -3.60
CA LYS A 35 5.62 16.86 -2.87
C LYS A 35 5.48 17.03 -1.36
N GLN A 36 5.66 18.24 -0.82
CA GLN A 36 5.49 18.53 0.60
C GLN A 36 4.04 18.32 1.05
N GLN A 37 3.06 18.83 0.30
CA GLN A 37 1.63 18.62 0.57
C GLN A 37 1.30 17.12 0.63
N LEU A 38 1.80 16.36 -0.34
CA LEU A 38 1.59 14.92 -0.38
C LEU A 38 2.22 14.21 0.83
N LEU A 39 3.41 14.62 1.26
CA LEU A 39 4.05 14.08 2.46
C LEU A 39 3.28 14.42 3.74
N GLU A 40 2.62 15.57 3.83
CA GLU A 40 1.79 15.95 4.98
C GLU A 40 0.59 15.02 5.13
N ILE A 41 -0.06 14.66 4.02
CA ILE A 41 -1.14 13.66 4.01
C ILE A 41 -0.66 12.35 4.64
N PHE A 42 0.51 11.84 4.22
CA PHE A 42 1.06 10.59 4.76
C PHE A 42 1.60 10.67 6.19
N LYS A 43 1.97 11.86 6.67
CA LYS A 43 2.47 12.06 8.03
C LYS A 43 1.35 12.13 9.06
N ASN A 44 0.10 12.37 8.64
CA ASN A 44 -1.02 12.45 9.55
C ASN A 44 -1.38 11.05 10.09
N ARG A 45 -1.04 10.81 11.35
CA ARG A 45 -1.21 9.51 12.03
C ARG A 45 -2.64 9.22 12.45
N PHE A 46 -3.50 10.24 12.45
CA PHE A 46 -4.90 10.11 12.85
C PHE A 46 -5.80 9.72 11.70
N LEU A 47 -5.32 9.86 10.47
CA LEU A 47 -6.08 9.42 9.31
C LEU A 47 -6.03 7.90 9.20
N THR A 48 -7.20 7.33 8.98
CA THR A 48 -7.34 5.99 8.45
C THR A 48 -6.72 5.93 7.05
N LYS A 49 -6.40 4.71 6.65
CA LYS A 49 -5.86 4.44 5.33
C LYS A 49 -6.80 4.93 4.21
N GLY A 50 -8.12 4.72 4.36
CA GLY A 50 -9.12 5.22 3.43
C GLY A 50 -9.19 6.75 3.35
N GLU A 51 -9.06 7.46 4.47
CA GLU A 51 -9.01 8.94 4.46
C GLU A 51 -7.73 9.47 3.81
N ILE A 52 -6.60 8.78 3.99
CA ILE A 52 -5.36 9.09 3.25
C ILE A 52 -5.59 8.91 1.76
N ASP A 53 -6.20 7.79 1.36
CA ASP A 53 -6.49 7.48 -0.03
C ASP A 53 -7.38 8.57 -0.67
N GLU A 54 -8.41 9.03 0.04
CA GLU A 54 -9.28 10.14 -0.39
C GLU A 54 -8.49 11.44 -0.56
N LYS A 55 -7.68 11.82 0.42
CA LYS A 55 -6.86 13.06 0.34
C LYS A 55 -5.81 13.02 -0.75
N VAL A 56 -5.18 11.87 -0.98
CA VAL A 56 -4.24 11.75 -2.09
C VAL A 56 -4.97 11.80 -3.42
N GLN A 57 -6.16 11.20 -3.54
CA GLN A 57 -6.96 11.34 -4.76
C GLN A 57 -7.32 12.80 -5.04
N GLU A 58 -7.73 13.56 -4.03
CA GLU A 58 -7.97 15.00 -4.14
C GLU A 58 -6.71 15.74 -4.61
N TRP A 59 -5.55 15.44 -4.00
CA TRP A 59 -4.26 16.00 -4.39
C TRP A 59 -3.87 15.64 -5.83
N VAL A 60 -4.09 14.39 -6.26
CA VAL A 60 -3.80 13.92 -7.64
C VAL A 60 -4.67 14.64 -8.65
N ASN A 61 -5.96 14.84 -8.33
CA ASN A 61 -6.90 15.52 -9.21
C ASN A 61 -6.54 17.00 -9.43
N SER A 62 -5.76 17.62 -8.54
CA SER A 62 -5.24 18.97 -8.74
C SER A 62 -3.92 19.01 -9.52
N GLN A 63 -3.31 17.85 -9.82
CA GLN A 63 -2.09 17.77 -10.62
C GLN A 63 -2.38 17.64 -12.11
N ASN A 64 -1.33 17.78 -12.93
CA ASN A 64 -1.42 17.57 -14.37
C ASN A 64 -1.74 16.10 -14.73
N ASN A 65 -2.15 15.90 -15.99
CA ASN A 65 -2.58 14.58 -16.49
C ASN A 65 -1.51 13.48 -16.37
N SER A 66 -0.21 13.85 -16.47
CA SER A 66 0.88 12.87 -16.33
C SER A 66 0.93 12.26 -14.93
N VAL A 67 0.70 13.06 -13.89
CA VAL A 67 0.65 12.58 -12.50
C VAL A 67 -0.58 11.72 -12.26
N GLN A 68 -1.74 12.10 -12.83
CA GLN A 68 -2.98 11.32 -12.73
C GLN A 68 -2.80 9.92 -13.34
N ILE A 69 -2.22 9.82 -14.54
CA ILE A 69 -1.91 8.55 -15.20
C ILE A 69 -0.91 7.73 -14.37
N ALA A 70 0.16 8.36 -13.88
CA ALA A 70 1.17 7.67 -13.08
C ALA A 70 0.58 7.13 -11.77
N TYR A 71 -0.38 7.85 -11.17
CA TYR A 71 -1.09 7.41 -9.99
C TYR A 71 -2.02 6.21 -10.28
N GLU A 72 -2.77 6.22 -11.38
CA GLU A 72 -3.60 5.07 -11.78
C GLU A 72 -2.77 3.80 -12.04
N GLN A 73 -1.61 3.95 -12.67
CA GLN A 73 -0.65 2.86 -12.88
C GLN A 73 -0.11 2.34 -11.54
N PHE A 74 0.26 3.25 -10.64
CA PHE A 74 0.72 2.91 -9.30
C PHE A 74 -0.32 2.10 -8.52
N GLU A 75 -1.57 2.56 -8.52
CA GLU A 75 -2.71 1.90 -7.87
C GLU A 75 -3.03 0.52 -8.46
N THR A 76 -2.87 0.38 -9.78
CA THR A 76 -3.03 -0.91 -10.45
C THR A 76 -1.92 -1.88 -10.07
N GLY A 77 -0.66 -1.42 -10.07
CA GLY A 77 0.48 -2.24 -9.63
C GLY A 77 0.34 -2.69 -8.17
N LYS A 78 -0.18 -1.81 -7.30
CA LYS A 78 -0.46 -2.14 -5.90
C LYS A 78 -1.47 -3.26 -5.72
N ARG A 79 -2.59 -3.21 -6.46
CA ARG A 79 -3.59 -4.28 -6.42
C ARG A 79 -3.03 -5.60 -6.95
N GLN A 80 -2.24 -5.56 -8.03
CA GLN A 80 -1.57 -6.75 -8.55
C GLN A 80 -0.61 -7.36 -7.52
N GLN A 81 0.14 -6.53 -6.77
CA GLN A 81 1.03 -7.01 -5.70
C GLN A 81 0.26 -7.72 -4.58
N LEU A 82 -0.87 -7.16 -4.15
CA LEU A 82 -1.69 -7.80 -3.13
C LEU A 82 -2.16 -9.18 -3.58
N GLU A 83 -2.67 -9.27 -4.82
CA GLU A 83 -3.12 -10.55 -5.37
C GLU A 83 -1.97 -11.54 -5.56
N GLN A 84 -0.78 -11.08 -5.94
CA GLN A 84 0.41 -11.93 -5.99
C GLN A 84 0.81 -12.46 -4.61
N ILE A 85 0.72 -11.64 -3.56
CA ILE A 85 1.01 -12.08 -2.18
C ILE A 85 -0.01 -13.12 -1.72
N LYS A 86 -1.31 -12.90 -1.98
CA LYS A 86 -2.36 -13.88 -1.67
C LYS A 86 -2.14 -15.20 -2.41
N SER A 87 -1.88 -15.12 -3.71
CA SER A 87 -1.61 -16.29 -4.55
C SER A 87 -0.35 -17.05 -4.09
N GLN A 88 0.72 -16.37 -3.71
CA GLN A 88 1.92 -17.01 -3.16
C GLN A 88 1.67 -17.61 -1.78
N ALA A 89 0.82 -17.02 -0.95
CA ALA A 89 0.44 -17.62 0.33
C ALA A 89 -0.36 -18.92 0.15
N GLU A 90 -1.15 -19.05 -0.91
CA GLU A 90 -1.95 -20.24 -1.21
C GLU A 90 -1.15 -21.34 -1.90
N ASN A 91 -0.31 -20.98 -2.88
CA ASN A 91 0.32 -21.94 -3.79
C ASN A 91 1.78 -22.30 -3.44
N SER A 92 2.31 -21.82 -2.30
CA SER A 92 3.70 -22.06 -1.92
C SER A 92 3.90 -23.29 -1.03
N THR A 93 5.14 -23.76 -0.98
CA THR A 93 5.64 -24.77 -0.04
C THR A 93 6.03 -24.17 1.32
N LEU A 94 5.58 -22.94 1.62
CA LEU A 94 5.86 -22.30 2.90
C LEU A 94 5.25 -23.07 4.07
N SER A 95 5.78 -22.84 5.26
CA SER A 95 5.16 -23.31 6.50
C SER A 95 3.74 -22.77 6.66
N GLU A 96 2.86 -23.54 7.32
CA GLU A 96 1.47 -23.12 7.55
C GLU A 96 1.38 -21.81 8.37
N GLN A 97 2.32 -21.62 9.30
CA GLN A 97 2.47 -20.38 10.06
C GLN A 97 2.84 -19.21 9.15
N ALA A 98 3.78 -19.37 8.21
CA ALA A 98 4.13 -18.32 7.26
C ALA A 98 2.99 -18.00 6.29
N LYS A 99 2.26 -19.02 5.79
CA LYS A 99 1.06 -18.81 4.95
C LYS A 99 -0.01 -18.04 5.71
N SER A 100 -0.32 -18.43 6.94
CA SER A 100 -1.28 -17.74 7.80
C SER A 100 -0.88 -16.27 8.04
N ALA A 101 0.40 -16.03 8.34
CA ALA A 101 0.92 -14.68 8.48
C ALA A 101 0.81 -13.85 7.20
N LEU A 102 1.10 -14.43 6.02
CA LEU A 102 0.96 -13.72 4.75
C LEU A 102 -0.50 -13.35 4.46
N LYS A 103 -1.46 -14.23 4.76
CA LYS A 103 -2.90 -13.93 4.63
C LYS A 103 -3.29 -12.76 5.54
N GLN A 104 -2.93 -12.82 6.81
CA GLN A 104 -3.20 -11.74 7.76
C GLN A 104 -2.54 -10.41 7.32
N ILE A 105 -1.33 -10.45 6.78
CA ILE A 105 -0.65 -9.26 6.27
C ILE A 105 -1.35 -8.72 5.01
N ALA A 106 -1.81 -9.58 4.11
CA ALA A 106 -2.58 -9.20 2.92
C ALA A 106 -3.92 -8.54 3.32
N ASP A 107 -4.62 -9.10 4.30
CA ASP A 107 -5.87 -8.53 4.83
C ASP A 107 -5.62 -7.15 5.46
N LEU A 108 -4.53 -7.00 6.20
CA LEU A 108 -4.12 -5.69 6.74
C LEU A 108 -3.83 -4.67 5.65
N PHE A 109 -3.22 -5.07 4.52
CA PHE A 109 -3.02 -4.16 3.41
C PHE A 109 -4.35 -3.71 2.80
N GLY A 110 -5.33 -4.60 2.66
CA GLY A 110 -6.67 -4.29 2.13
C GLY A 110 -7.62 -3.57 3.08
N ASN A 111 -7.35 -3.58 4.39
CA ASN A 111 -8.23 -2.96 5.37
C ASN A 111 -8.09 -1.43 5.38
N THR A 112 -9.00 -0.69 4.77
CA THR A 112 -8.93 0.79 4.71
C THR A 112 -9.39 1.52 5.97
N THR A 113 -9.96 0.82 6.96
CA THR A 113 -10.57 1.46 8.15
C THR A 113 -9.59 1.67 9.32
N ILE A 114 -8.39 1.10 9.22
CA ILE A 114 -7.34 1.24 10.25
C ILE A 114 -6.38 2.37 9.89
N THR A 115 -5.68 2.91 10.87
CA THR A 115 -4.57 3.85 10.63
C THR A 115 -3.30 3.11 10.16
N ILE A 116 -2.33 3.85 9.63
CA ILE A 116 -1.01 3.30 9.32
C ILE A 116 -0.28 2.79 10.59
N GLU A 117 -0.49 3.45 11.73
CA GLU A 117 0.12 3.01 13.00
C GLU A 117 -0.47 1.69 13.49
N ASP A 118 -1.78 1.51 13.35
CA ASP A 118 -2.48 0.26 13.69
C ASP A 118 -2.02 -0.88 12.79
N GLU A 119 -1.90 -0.62 11.49
CA GLU A 119 -1.38 -1.60 10.55
C GLU A 119 0.06 -2.02 10.90
N ARG A 120 0.92 -1.05 11.25
CA ARG A 120 2.30 -1.32 11.70
C ARG A 120 2.31 -2.15 12.99
N ARG A 121 1.43 -1.84 13.94
CA ARG A 121 1.30 -2.58 15.21
C ARG A 121 0.85 -4.02 14.95
N ALA A 122 -0.17 -4.20 14.10
CA ALA A 122 -0.69 -5.50 13.73
C ALA A 122 0.39 -6.36 13.04
N LYS A 123 1.11 -5.82 12.04
CA LYS A 123 2.25 -6.52 11.39
C LYS A 123 3.33 -6.92 12.39
N LYS A 124 3.65 -6.05 13.36
CA LYS A 124 4.63 -6.36 14.41
C LYS A 124 4.17 -7.52 15.27
N ASN A 125 2.88 -7.57 15.60
CA ASN A 125 2.31 -8.66 16.39
C ASN A 125 2.31 -9.98 15.62
N ILE A 126 1.93 -9.97 14.34
CA ILE A 126 2.04 -11.14 13.45
C ILE A 126 3.48 -11.66 13.44
N SER A 127 4.46 -10.77 13.20
CA SER A 127 5.86 -11.17 13.13
C SER A 127 6.40 -11.73 14.45
N ARG A 128 5.91 -11.29 15.61
CA ARG A 128 6.34 -11.81 16.92
C ARG A 128 5.91 -13.26 17.14
N GLY A 129 4.76 -13.66 16.59
CA GLY A 129 4.26 -15.02 16.67
C GLY A 129 5.02 -16.02 15.79
N LEU A 130 5.89 -15.54 14.89
CA LEU A 130 6.65 -16.38 13.97
C LEU A 130 8.05 -16.71 14.49
N SER A 131 8.54 -17.90 14.14
CA SER A 131 9.94 -18.33 14.28
C SER A 131 10.87 -17.52 13.37
N ARG A 132 12.18 -17.68 13.52
CA ARG A 132 13.16 -16.96 12.67
C ARG A 132 13.04 -17.37 11.19
N ASP A 133 12.84 -18.64 10.91
CA ASP A 133 12.75 -19.17 9.55
C ASP A 133 11.43 -18.78 8.89
N GLU A 134 10.32 -18.86 9.62
CA GLU A 134 9.01 -18.36 9.16
C GLU A 134 9.04 -16.86 8.84
N ARG A 135 9.71 -16.05 9.67
CA ARG A 135 9.90 -14.61 9.36
C ARG A 135 10.70 -14.41 8.09
N LYS A 136 11.68 -15.27 7.81
CA LYS A 136 12.50 -15.20 6.59
C LYS A 136 11.65 -15.54 5.37
N GLU A 137 10.85 -16.60 5.45
CA GLU A 137 9.88 -17.00 4.43
C GLU A 137 8.92 -15.86 4.07
N VAL A 138 8.22 -15.33 5.08
CA VAL A 138 7.30 -14.19 4.93
C VAL A 138 8.02 -12.99 4.32
N ARG A 139 9.22 -12.66 4.82
CA ARG A 139 10.00 -11.52 4.31
C ARG A 139 10.37 -11.70 2.84
N GLU A 140 10.77 -12.89 2.40
CA GLU A 140 11.17 -13.12 1.01
C GLU A 140 9.99 -12.95 0.06
N VAL A 141 8.81 -13.48 0.40
CA VAL A 141 7.57 -13.23 -0.37
C VAL A 141 7.28 -11.74 -0.43
N LEU A 142 7.26 -11.07 0.71
CA LEU A 142 6.99 -9.64 0.78
C LEU A 142 8.04 -8.81 0.01
N ARG A 143 9.30 -9.22 -0.02
CA ARG A 143 10.39 -8.53 -0.73
C ARG A 143 10.27 -8.70 -2.25
N LYS A 144 9.97 -9.91 -2.73
CA LYS A 144 9.81 -10.21 -4.17
C LYS A 144 8.66 -9.43 -4.80
N ASN A 145 7.59 -9.19 -4.04
CA ASN A 145 6.43 -8.44 -4.51
C ASN A 145 6.52 -6.92 -4.20
N ARG A 146 7.70 -6.41 -3.83
CA ARG A 146 7.90 -4.96 -3.67
C ARG A 146 7.96 -4.30 -5.04
N PRO A 147 7.34 -3.12 -5.25
CA PRO A 147 7.47 -2.41 -6.53
C PRO A 147 8.96 -2.19 -6.83
N THR A 148 9.36 -2.59 -8.04
CA THR A 148 10.69 -2.34 -8.59
C THR A 148 10.93 -0.84 -8.65
N ARG A 149 12.15 -0.44 -8.28
CA ARG A 149 12.64 0.92 -8.52
C ARG A 149 13.12 0.91 -9.97
N GLU A 150 12.32 1.43 -10.87
CA GLU A 150 12.87 1.94 -12.13
C GLU A 150 13.50 3.31 -11.87
#